data_AF-A0A2D5LVD5-F1
#
_entry.id   AF-A0A2D5LVD5-F1
#
_cell.length_a   1.000
_cell.length_b   1.000
_cell.length_c   1.000
_cell.angle_alpha   90.00
_cell.angle_beta   90.00
_cell.angle_gamma   90.00
#
_symmetry.space_group_name_H-M   'P 1'
#
loop_
_entity.id
_entity.type
_entity.pdbx_description
1 polymer ?
#
loop_
_entity_poly.entity_id
_entity_poly.type
_entity_poly.pdbx_seq_one_letter_code
_entity_poly.pdbx_strand_id
1 'polypeptide(L)'
;MFKNILISLLLLIMGTTFTSFYKNKSKELENQLNIKKKNIFELKKIKNLELKENVYLKSPENIQKLADKYLGKDYIYFNNEDIEFLVIDEKK
;
A
#
# COMPACT_ATOMS: atom_id res chain seq x y z
N MET A 1 49.84 6.78 40.35
CA MET A 1 48.45 6.43 40.73
C MET A 1 47.40 7.33 40.08
N PHE A 2 47.44 8.66 40.25
CA PHE A 2 46.45 9.58 39.66
C PHE A 2 46.28 9.46 38.14
N LYS A 3 47.37 9.31 37.37
CA LYS A 3 47.30 9.13 35.91
C LYS A 3 46.50 7.90 35.49
N ASN A 4 46.63 6.79 36.22
CA ASN A 4 45.91 5.54 35.93
C ASN A 4 44.42 5.65 36.29
N ILE A 5 44.11 6.36 37.38
CA ILE A 5 42.73 6.68 37.78
C ILE A 5 42.05 7.55 36.71
N LEU A 6 42.77 8.55 36.18
CA LEU A 6 42.25 9.45 35.16
C LEU A 6 41.99 8.74 33.83
N ILE A 7 42.87 7.83 33.43
CA ILE A 7 42.68 6.96 32.25
C ILE A 7 41.48 6.03 32.44
N SER A 8 41.33 5.42 33.62
CA SER A 8 40.19 4.56 33.92
C SER A 8 38.86 5.32 33.88
N LEU A 9 38.83 6.54 34.41
CA LEU A 9 37.65 7.40 34.36
C LEU A 9 37.29 7.80 32.93
N LEU A 10 38.29 8.12 32.10
CA LEU A 10 38.09 8.42 30.68
C LEU A 10 37.49 7.24 29.92
N LEU A 11 37.99 6.03 30.17
CA LEU A 11 37.46 4.81 29.56
C LEU A 11 36.01 4.54 30.00
N LEU A 12 35.68 4.81 31.26
CA LEU A 12 34.32 4.62 31.79
C LEU A 12 33.33 5.61 31.17
N ILE A 13 33.72 6.89 31.07
CA ILE A 13 32.94 7.93 30.41
C ILE A 13 32.71 7.56 28.95
N MET A 14 33.77 7.20 28.22
CA MET A 14 33.66 6.78 26.82
C MET A 14 32.75 5.55 26.67
N GLY A 15 32.94 4.51 27.49
CA GLY A 15 32.10 3.33 27.45
C GLY A 15 30.61 3.67 27.60
N THR A 16 30.28 4.49 28.60
CA THR A 16 28.88 4.90 28.84
C THR A 16 28.30 5.77 27.72
N THR A 17 29.08 6.68 27.14
CA THR A 17 28.62 7.53 26.04
C THR A 17 28.37 6.71 24.78
N PHE A 18 29.27 5.78 24.43
CA PHE A 18 29.09 4.87 23.31
C PHE A 18 27.85 3.99 23.51
N THR A 19 27.70 3.35 24.68
CA THR A 19 26.52 2.52 24.95
C THR A 19 25.22 3.32 24.85
N SER A 20 25.19 4.54 25.40
CA SER A 20 24.03 5.43 25.33
C SER A 20 23.71 5.83 23.88
N PHE A 21 24.73 6.17 23.10
CA PHE A 21 24.59 6.51 21.69
C PHE A 21 23.98 5.36 20.88
N TYR A 22 24.55 4.16 20.98
CA TYR A 22 24.03 2.98 20.28
C TYR A 22 22.62 2.61 20.73
N LYS A 23 22.31 2.72 22.02
CA LYS A 23 20.97 2.47 22.55
C LYS A 23 19.94 3.44 21.95
N ASN A 24 20.27 4.72 21.89
CA ASN A 24 19.38 5.73 21.30
C ASN A 24 19.21 5.51 19.80
N LYS A 25 20.30 5.20 19.08
CA LYS A 25 20.23 4.94 17.64
C LYS A 25 19.42 3.69 17.32
N SER A 26 19.59 2.64 18.11
CA SER A 26 18.82 1.40 17.99
C SER A 26 17.32 1.65 18.21
N LYS A 27 16.95 2.41 19.24
CA LYS A 27 15.55 2.78 19.51
C LYS A 27 14.95 3.63 18.39
N GLU A 28 15.73 4.56 17.83
CA GLU A 28 15.29 5.37 16.68
C GLU A 28 14.99 4.47 15.46
N LEU A 29 15.91 3.56 15.13
CA LEU A 29 15.74 2.62 14.02
C LEU A 29 14.54 1.70 14.22
N GLU A 30 14.32 1.20 15.44
CA GLU A 30 13.16 0.37 15.78
C GLU A 30 11.84 1.14 15.57
N ASN A 31 11.78 2.40 16.00
CA ASN A 31 10.63 3.26 15.76
C ASN A 31 10.37 3.48 14.27
N GLN A 32 11.39 3.80 13.49
CA GLN A 32 11.27 3.96 12.04
C GLN A 32 10.79 2.67 11.37
N LEU A 33 11.30 1.52 11.80
CA LEU A 33 10.93 0.21 11.29
C LEU A 33 9.47 -0.12 11.61
N ASN A 34 9.00 0.19 12.81
CA ASN A 34 7.60 0.02 13.22
C ASN A 34 6.65 0.91 12.40
N ILE A 35 7.02 2.17 12.16
CA ILE A 35 6.25 3.08 11.28
C ILE A 35 6.18 2.51 9.86
N LYS A 36 7.31 2.08 9.29
CA LYS A 36 7.34 1.49 7.95
C LYS A 36 6.49 0.22 7.86
N LYS A 37 6.56 -0.67 8.86
CA LYS A 37 5.70 -1.87 8.93
C LYS A 37 4.22 -1.51 8.93
N LYS A 38 3.82 -0.53 9.75
CA LYS A 38 2.42 -0.05 9.79
C LYS A 38 1.99 0.50 8.44
N ASN A 39 2.81 1.33 7.80
CA ASN A 39 2.50 1.89 6.49
C ASN A 39 2.35 0.80 5.42
N ILE A 40 3.25 -0.19 5.40
CA ILE A 40 3.16 -1.33 4.48
C ILE A 40 1.86 -2.11 4.70
N PHE A 41 1.46 -2.32 5.96
CA PHE A 41 0.23 -3.03 6.28
C PHE A 41 -1.00 -2.27 5.77
N GLU A 42 -1.09 -0.96 6.03
CA GLU A 42 -2.20 -0.13 5.54
C GLU A 42 -2.24 -0.09 4.01
N LEU A 43 -1.10 0.08 3.34
CA LEU A 43 -1.02 0.05 1.88
C LEU A 43 -1.48 -1.29 1.29
N LYS A 44 -1.13 -2.42 1.92
CA LYS A 44 -1.62 -3.74 1.50
C LYS A 44 -3.14 -3.84 1.66
N LYS A 45 -3.70 -3.30 2.74
CA LYS A 45 -5.14 -3.28 2.98
C LYS A 45 -5.87 -2.45 1.91
N ILE A 46 -5.38 -1.24 1.63
CA ILE A 46 -5.94 -0.36 0.59
C ILE A 46 -5.87 -1.03 -0.78
N LYS A 47 -4.69 -1.54 -1.16
CA LYS A 47 -4.51 -2.26 -2.44
C LYS A 47 -5.52 -3.41 -2.60
N ASN A 48 -5.75 -4.19 -1.55
CA ASN A 48 -6.68 -5.31 -1.62
C ASN A 48 -8.14 -4.85 -1.76
N LEU A 49 -8.50 -3.71 -1.16
CA LEU A 49 -9.81 -3.11 -1.29
C LEU A 49 -10.01 -2.57 -2.71
N GLU A 50 -9.06 -1.78 -3.22
CA GLU A 50 -9.08 -1.26 -4.59
C GLU A 50 -9.13 -2.38 -5.63
N LEU A 51 -8.40 -3.48 -5.41
CA LEU A 51 -8.45 -4.64 -6.31
C LEU A 51 -9.84 -5.27 -6.34
N LYS A 52 -10.48 -5.43 -5.18
CA LYS A 52 -11.85 -5.96 -5.11
C LYS A 52 -12.86 -5.03 -5.77
N GLU A 53 -12.75 -3.73 -5.53
CA GLU A 53 -13.60 -2.71 -6.18
C GLU A 53 -13.40 -2.71 -7.69
N ASN A 54 -12.16 -2.80 -8.17
CA ASN A 54 -11.85 -2.87 -9.58
C ASN A 54 -12.42 -4.14 -10.24
N VAL A 55 -12.29 -5.29 -9.59
CA VAL A 55 -12.91 -6.55 -10.06
C VAL A 55 -14.43 -6.41 -10.11
N TYR A 56 -15.04 -5.80 -9.08
CA TYR A 56 -16.47 -5.56 -9.05
C TYR A 56 -16.92 -4.63 -10.20
N LEU A 57 -16.27 -3.48 -10.36
CA LEU A 57 -16.63 -2.46 -11.35
C LEU A 57 -16.30 -2.85 -12.80
N LYS A 58 -15.37 -3.80 -13.01
CA LYS A 58 -15.03 -4.29 -14.34
C LYS A 58 -15.82 -5.53 -14.77
N SER A 59 -16.59 -6.16 -13.88
CA SER A 59 -17.41 -7.30 -14.25
C SER A 59 -18.52 -6.82 -15.21
N PRO A 60 -18.66 -7.42 -16.39
CA PRO A 60 -19.74 -7.11 -17.33
C PRO A 60 -21.11 -7.13 -16.64
N GLU A 61 -21.39 -8.14 -15.79
CA GLU A 61 -22.67 -8.26 -15.11
C GLU A 61 -22.90 -7.14 -14.08
N ASN A 62 -21.86 -6.72 -13.37
CA ASN A 62 -21.97 -5.63 -12.39
C ASN A 62 -22.10 -4.27 -13.08
N ILE A 63 -21.40 -4.07 -14.20
CA ILE A 63 -21.58 -2.89 -15.06
C ILE A 63 -23.04 -2.81 -15.52
N GLN A 64 -23.61 -3.93 -15.98
CA GLN A 64 -25.01 -4.00 -16.38
C GLN A 64 -25.96 -3.69 -15.21
N LYS A 65 -25.76 -4.31 -14.05
CA LYS A 65 -26.56 -4.04 -12.84
C LYS A 65 -26.50 -2.57 -12.38
N LEU A 66 -25.32 -1.95 -12.48
CA LEU A 66 -25.14 -0.54 -12.13
C LEU A 66 -25.81 0.37 -13.15
N ALA A 67 -25.69 0.06 -14.44
CA ALA A 67 -26.39 0.75 -15.51
C ALA A 67 -27.92 0.66 -15.31
N ASP A 68 -28.46 -0.53 -15.04
CA ASP A 68 -29.90 -0.75 -14.84
C ASP A 68 -30.44 0.02 -13.63
N LYS A 69 -29.58 0.27 -12.64
CA LYS A 69 -29.96 0.97 -11.41
C LYS A 69 -29.91 2.50 -11.55
N TYR A 70 -28.95 3.03 -12.31
CA TYR A 70 -28.62 4.47 -12.28
C TYR A 70 -28.73 5.18 -13.63
N LEU A 71 -28.74 4.45 -14.75
CA LEU A 71 -28.92 5.00 -16.09
C LEU A 71 -30.38 4.82 -16.54
N GLY A 72 -30.83 5.65 -17.48
CA GLY A 72 -32.13 5.47 -18.15
C GLY A 72 -32.12 4.27 -19.09
N LYS A 73 -33.25 3.93 -19.71
CA LYS A 73 -33.33 2.79 -20.66
C LYS A 73 -32.79 3.11 -22.07
N ASP A 74 -31.93 4.11 -22.17
CA ASP A 74 -31.38 4.70 -23.38
C ASP A 74 -30.02 4.11 -23.78
N TYR A 75 -29.57 3.04 -23.12
CA TYR A 75 -28.40 2.25 -23.50
C TYR A 75 -28.79 0.83 -23.91
N ILE A 76 -27.99 0.24 -24.80
CA ILE A 76 -28.12 -1.15 -25.24
C ILE A 76 -26.89 -1.90 -24.74
N TYR A 77 -27.10 -3.03 -24.09
CA TYR A 77 -26.02 -3.93 -23.69
C TYR A 77 -25.77 -4.92 -24.82
N PHE A 78 -24.55 -4.97 -25.33
CA PHE A 78 -24.16 -5.93 -26.36
C PHE A 78 -23.52 -7.15 -25.71
N ASN A 79 -24.10 -8.31 -25.93
CA ASN A 79 -23.47 -9.58 -25.60
C ASN A 79 -22.53 -10.01 -26.73
N ASN A 80 -21.60 -10.92 -26.45
CA ASN A 80 -20.65 -11.40 -27.47
C ASN A 80 -21.36 -12.05 -28.69
N GLU A 81 -22.59 -12.51 -28.51
CA GLU A 81 -23.45 -13.06 -29.56
C GLU A 81 -23.99 -11.96 -30.50
N ASP A 82 -24.07 -10.71 -30.02
CA ASP A 82 -24.57 -9.55 -30.76
C ASP A 82 -23.48 -8.89 -31.64
N ILE A 83 -22.23 -9.36 -31.57
CA ILE A 83 -21.09 -8.81 -32.34
C ILE A 83 -21.28 -9.03 -33.86
N GLU A 84 -22.03 -10.06 -34.25
CA GLU A 84 -22.30 -10.36 -35.67
C GLU A 84 -23.10 -9.22 -36.36
N PHE A 85 -23.87 -8.43 -35.60
CA PHE A 85 -24.62 -7.27 -36.10
C PHE A 85 -23.73 -6.07 -36.50
N LEU A 86 -22.54 -5.91 -35.91
CA LEU A 86 -21.66 -4.77 -36.20
C LEU A 86 -20.99 -4.88 -37.58
N VAL A 87 -20.72 -6.10 -38.05
CA VAL A 87 -20.04 -6.34 -39.34
C VAL A 87 -20.95 -6.00 -40.53
N ILE A 88 -22.28 -5.97 -40.32
CA ILE A 88 -23.26 -5.82 -41.39
C ILE A 88 -23.57 -4.34 -41.70
N ASP A 89 -23.37 -3.42 -40.75
CA ASP A 89 -23.81 -2.01 -40.89
C ASP A 89 -22.71 -1.04 -41.40
N GLU A 90 -21.43 -1.46 -41.43
CA GLU A 90 -20.35 -0.63 -42.01
C GLU A 90 -20.33 -0.63 -43.56
N LYS A 91 -21.24 -1.38 -44.21
CA LYS A 91 -21.40 -1.43 -45.67
C LYS A 91 -22.80 -1.02 -46.11
N LYS A 92 -23.15 0.25 -45.97
CA LYS A 92 -24.20 0.89 -46.78
C LYS A 92 -23.78 2.28 -47.22
#